data_AF-A0A933F6H5-F1
#
_entry.id   AF-A0A933F6H5-F1
#
_cell.length_a   1.000
_cell.length_b   1.000
_cell.length_c   1.000
_cell.angle_alpha   90.00
_cell.angle_beta   90.00
_cell.angle_gamma   90.00
#
_symmetry.space_group_name_H-M   'P 1'
#
loop_
_entity.id
_entity.type
_entity.pdbx_description
1 polymer ?
#
loop_
_entity_poly.entity_id
_entity_poly.type
_entity_poly.pdbx_seq_one_letter_code
_entity_poly.pdbx_strand_id
1 'polypeptide(L)'
;MNLFENNIKLLRGHDPELARRAAEIPLPADIAVAAAKNGMPVPQVRSILLHSSYDPGREAQNAVSGFVHDNGRRTAVFGLGFGYHVRELMEKPSGGICVIEPSLPLFRAFLEHVDLEPFLPATRFWVGEPVPKLLARQRPSEWNLFVHKPSAQISDEYF
;
A
#
# COMPACT_ATOMS: atom_id res chain seq x y z
N MET A 1 16.72 -16.25 -6.14
CA MET A 1 16.03 -14.98 -6.36
C MET A 1 15.95 -14.25 -5.04
N ASN A 2 16.21 -12.94 -5.05
CA ASN A 2 15.96 -12.09 -3.88
C ASN A 2 14.45 -11.81 -3.75
N LEU A 3 14.03 -11.22 -2.63
CA LEU A 3 12.62 -10.92 -2.35
C LEU A 3 11.98 -10.07 -3.46
N PHE A 4 12.69 -9.04 -3.92
CA PHE A 4 12.24 -8.15 -4.99
C PHE A 4 11.96 -8.89 -6.30
N GLU A 5 12.88 -9.76 -6.74
CA GLU A 5 12.71 -10.57 -7.94
C GLU A 5 11.50 -11.50 -7.85
N ASN A 6 11.28 -12.11 -6.66
CA ASN A 6 10.11 -12.95 -6.40
C ASN A 6 8.83 -12.13 -6.51
N ASN A 7 8.79 -10.97 -5.85
CA ASN A 7 7.65 -10.06 -5.87
C ASN A 7 7.33 -9.55 -7.27
N ILE A 8 8.34 -9.17 -8.06
CA ILE A 8 8.16 -8.75 -9.46
C ILE A 8 7.63 -9.89 -10.31
N LYS A 9 8.09 -11.13 -10.09
CA LYS A 9 7.58 -12.30 -10.80
C LYS A 9 6.11 -12.58 -10.47
N LEU A 10 5.75 -12.52 -9.18
CA LEU A 10 4.36 -12.65 -8.74
C LEU A 10 3.49 -11.55 -9.36
N LEU A 11 3.91 -10.29 -9.21
CA LEU A 11 3.18 -9.15 -9.74
C LEU A 11 2.98 -9.25 -11.25
N ARG A 12 3.98 -9.73 -12.01
CA ARG A 12 3.87 -9.92 -13.46
C ARG A 12 2.75 -10.89 -13.85
N GLY A 13 2.42 -11.87 -13.00
CA GLY A 13 1.30 -12.78 -13.23
C GLY A 13 -0.07 -12.12 -13.08
N HIS A 14 -0.17 -11.01 -12.33
CA HIS A 14 -1.42 -10.33 -12.02
C HIS A 14 -1.57 -8.98 -12.74
N ASP A 15 -0.49 -8.21 -12.87
CA ASP A 15 -0.39 -6.92 -13.54
C ASP A 15 0.99 -6.76 -14.20
N PRO A 16 1.16 -7.23 -15.46
CA PRO A 16 2.42 -7.17 -16.18
C PRO A 16 2.97 -5.76 -16.36
N GLU A 17 2.10 -4.77 -16.58
CA GLU A 17 2.52 -3.39 -16.84
C GLU A 17 2.99 -2.71 -15.56
N LEU A 18 2.29 -2.91 -14.43
CA LEU A 18 2.77 -2.41 -13.15
C LEU A 18 4.09 -3.07 -12.74
N ALA A 19 4.24 -4.38 -12.97
CA ALA A 19 5.48 -5.09 -12.71
C ALA A 19 6.65 -4.51 -13.53
N ARG A 20 6.42 -4.21 -14.82
CA ARG A 20 7.41 -3.59 -15.70
C ARG A 20 7.81 -2.20 -15.18
N ARG A 21 6.84 -1.33 -14.91
CA ARG A 21 7.06 0.02 -14.38
C ARG A 21 7.83 0.00 -13.06
N ALA A 22 7.48 -0.88 -12.13
CA ALA A 22 8.16 -1.00 -10.84
C ALA A 22 9.61 -1.51 -10.99
N ALA A 23 9.86 -2.43 -11.92
CA ALA A 23 11.19 -2.99 -12.18
C ALA A 23 12.15 -1.98 -12.83
N GLU A 24 11.65 -1.06 -13.66
CA GLU A 24 12.47 -0.14 -14.46
C GLU A 24 12.88 1.15 -13.73
N ILE A 25 12.16 1.56 -12.69
CA ILE A 25 12.51 2.78 -11.95
C ILE A 25 13.65 2.51 -10.96
N PRO A 26 14.61 3.44 -10.80
CA PRO A 26 15.55 3.38 -9.70
C PRO A 26 14.81 3.65 -8.38
N LEU A 27 15.29 3.06 -7.27
CA LEU A 27 14.85 3.47 -5.94
C LEU A 27 15.45 4.86 -5.64
N PRO A 28 14.63 5.91 -5.44
CA PRO A 28 15.16 7.24 -5.18
C PRO A 28 15.72 7.34 -3.76
N ALA A 29 16.73 8.20 -3.60
CA ALA A 29 17.48 8.35 -2.35
C ALA A 29 16.66 8.95 -1.19
N ASP A 30 15.50 9.53 -1.46
CA ASP A 30 14.63 10.15 -0.46
C ASP A 30 13.66 9.17 0.22
N ILE A 31 13.67 7.90 -0.19
CA ILE A 31 12.98 6.80 0.47
C ILE A 31 14.01 5.95 1.21
N ALA A 32 13.94 5.98 2.53
CA ALA A 32 14.72 5.11 3.41
C ALA A 32 13.81 4.06 4.06
N VAL A 33 14.42 2.99 4.56
CA VAL A 33 13.72 1.97 5.34
C VAL A 33 14.41 1.82 6.68
N ALA A 34 13.64 2.05 7.75
CA ALA A 34 14.08 1.81 9.12
C ALA A 34 13.50 0.49 9.63
N ALA A 35 14.13 -0.12 10.63
CA ALA A 35 13.54 -1.22 11.37
C ALA A 35 12.78 -0.68 12.59
N ALA A 36 11.53 -1.11 12.78
CA ALA A 36 10.81 -0.91 14.03
C ALA A 36 11.44 -1.76 15.16
N LYS A 37 11.07 -1.49 16.42
CA LYS A 37 11.58 -2.26 17.57
C LYS A 37 11.28 -3.76 17.49
N ASN A 38 10.19 -4.14 16.84
CA ASN A 38 9.82 -5.53 16.58
C ASN A 38 10.46 -6.11 15.31
N GLY A 39 11.36 -5.38 14.65
CA GLY A 39 12.10 -5.80 13.45
C GLY A 39 11.36 -5.57 12.13
N MET A 40 10.11 -5.10 12.15
CA MET A 40 9.34 -4.86 10.95
C MET A 40 9.87 -3.63 10.17
N PRO A 41 9.94 -3.68 8.83
CA PRO A 41 10.45 -2.57 8.04
C PRO A 41 9.46 -1.39 7.99
N VAL A 42 9.94 -0.16 8.12
CA VAL A 42 9.12 1.05 8.09
C VAL A 42 9.65 1.98 7.02
N PRO A 43 8.84 2.35 6.02
CA PRO A 43 9.26 3.32 5.03
C PRO A 43 9.32 4.71 5.65
N GLN A 44 10.36 5.44 5.28
CA GLN A 44 10.56 6.83 5.63
C GLN A 44 10.68 7.65 4.35
N VAL A 45 9.85 8.69 4.22
CA VAL A 45 9.88 9.61 3.08
C VAL A 45 10.21 11.00 3.59
N ARG A 46 11.30 11.61 3.11
CA ARG A 46 11.74 12.97 3.52
C ARG A 46 11.74 13.17 5.04
N SER A 47 12.27 12.16 5.75
CA SER A 47 12.34 12.07 7.22
C SER A 47 11.05 11.72 7.97
N ILE A 48 9.90 11.58 7.30
CA ILE A 48 8.63 11.17 7.92
C ILE A 48 8.52 9.65 7.86
N LEU A 49 8.41 9.00 9.03
CA LEU A 49 8.08 7.57 9.11
C LEU A 49 6.59 7.38 8.82
N LEU A 50 6.26 6.41 7.96
CA LEU A 50 4.86 6.17 7.59
C LEU A 50 4.15 5.18 8.51
N HIS A 51 4.89 4.59 9.45
CA HIS A 51 4.36 3.71 10.49
C HIS A 51 5.13 3.90 11.80
N SER A 52 4.57 3.34 12.86
CA SER A 52 5.12 3.27 14.21
C SER A 52 6.51 2.63 14.20
N SER A 53 7.49 3.34 14.75
CA SER A 53 8.83 2.78 14.99
C SER A 53 8.85 1.73 16.11
N TYR A 54 7.74 1.53 16.81
CA TYR A 54 7.63 0.53 17.87
C TYR A 54 7.03 -0.78 17.34
N ASP A 55 5.82 -0.70 16.79
CA ASP A 55 5.06 -1.86 16.30
C ASP A 55 4.06 -1.42 15.21
N PRO A 56 4.45 -1.51 13.92
CA PRO A 56 3.59 -1.17 12.79
C PRO A 56 2.33 -2.03 12.68
N GLY A 57 2.40 -3.30 13.10
CA GLY A 57 1.26 -4.21 13.07
C GLY A 57 0.19 -3.80 14.06
N ARG A 58 0.59 -3.48 15.30
CA ARG A 58 -0.35 -3.00 16.31
C ARG A 58 -0.98 -1.65 15.94
N GLU A 59 -0.21 -0.76 15.31
CA GLU A 59 -0.76 0.48 14.75
C GLU A 59 -1.85 0.20 13.71
N ALA A 60 -1.57 -0.71 12.77
CA ALA A 60 -2.51 -1.09 11.73
C ALA A 60 -3.81 -1.69 12.31
N GLN A 61 -3.69 -2.58 13.30
CA GLN A 61 -4.85 -3.15 14.01
C GLN A 61 -5.72 -2.08 14.64
N ASN A 62 -5.08 -1.12 15.33
CA ASN A 62 -5.79 0.00 15.95
C ASN A 62 -6.46 0.91 14.90
N ALA A 63 -5.80 1.15 13.77
CA ALA A 63 -6.36 1.97 12.70
C ALA A 63 -7.57 1.29 12.04
N VAL A 64 -7.51 -0.03 11.85
CA VAL A 64 -8.56 -0.82 11.20
C VAL A 64 -9.71 -1.15 12.15
N SER A 65 -9.48 -1.27 13.46
CA SER A 65 -10.54 -1.60 14.43
C SER A 65 -11.66 -0.55 14.47
N GLY A 66 -11.30 0.73 14.33
CA GLY A 66 -12.26 1.84 14.25
C GLY A 66 -12.90 2.04 12.87
N PHE A 67 -12.53 1.25 11.86
CA PHE A 67 -13.03 1.41 10.51
C PHE A 67 -14.42 0.78 10.32
N VAL A 68 -15.41 1.64 10.07
CA VAL A 68 -16.75 1.23 9.65
C VAL A 68 -16.70 0.83 8.18
N HIS A 69 -17.02 -0.42 7.89
CA HIS A 69 -17.04 -0.98 6.55
C HIS A 69 -18.35 -1.71 6.30
N ASP A 70 -18.85 -1.63 5.06
CA ASP A 70 -19.95 -2.41 4.55
C ASP A 70 -19.38 -3.68 3.89
N ASN A 71 -19.74 -4.84 4.45
CA ASN A 71 -19.24 -6.16 4.03
C ASN A 71 -19.57 -6.49 2.56
N GLY A 72 -20.59 -5.85 1.97
CA GLY A 72 -20.98 -6.05 0.57
C GLY A 72 -20.17 -5.21 -0.43
N ARG A 73 -19.33 -4.29 0.05
CA ARG A 73 -18.62 -3.33 -0.79
C ARG A 73 -17.13 -3.64 -0.87
N ARG A 74 -16.51 -3.21 -1.98
CA ARG A 74 -15.06 -3.16 -2.11
C ARG A 74 -14.49 -2.10 -1.18
N THR A 75 -13.26 -2.30 -0.72
CA THR A 75 -12.55 -1.32 0.10
C THR A 75 -11.43 -0.69 -0.72
N ALA A 76 -11.49 0.63 -0.93
CA ALA A 76 -10.35 1.39 -1.41
C ALA A 76 -9.51 1.87 -0.24
N VAL A 77 -8.20 1.70 -0.38
CA VAL A 77 -7.18 2.10 0.59
C VAL A 77 -6.32 3.18 -0.06
N PHE A 78 -6.33 4.39 0.49
CA PHE A 78 -5.47 5.48 0.04
C PHE A 78 -4.18 5.49 0.82
N GLY A 79 -3.08 5.23 0.12
CA GLY A 79 -1.74 5.08 0.65
C GLY A 79 -1.42 3.64 1.03
N LEU A 80 -0.39 3.07 0.39
CA LEU A 80 0.08 1.73 0.71
C LEU A 80 0.95 1.73 1.97
N GLY A 81 1.87 2.70 2.07
CA GLY A 81 2.97 2.58 3.02
C GLY A 81 3.71 1.27 2.75
N PHE A 82 3.82 0.39 3.75
CA PHE A 82 4.26 -1.01 3.59
C PHE A 82 3.13 -2.05 3.80
N GLY A 83 1.88 -1.62 3.74
CA GLY A 83 0.72 -2.51 3.61
C GLY A 83 0.24 -3.16 4.90
N TYR A 84 0.68 -2.71 6.08
CA TYR A 84 0.23 -3.30 7.36
C TYR A 84 -1.28 -3.18 7.57
N HIS A 85 -1.84 -2.00 7.34
CA HIS A 85 -3.30 -1.79 7.42
C HIS A 85 -4.05 -2.54 6.31
N VAL A 86 -3.44 -2.72 5.13
CA VAL A 86 -4.03 -3.53 4.05
C VAL A 86 -4.17 -4.97 4.52
N ARG A 87 -3.13 -5.55 5.12
CA ARG A 87 -3.19 -6.92 5.67
C ARG A 87 -4.30 -7.08 6.71
N GLU A 88 -4.42 -6.14 7.63
CA GLU A 88 -5.48 -6.15 8.64
C GLU A 88 -6.88 -5.99 8.03
N LEU A 89 -7.01 -5.24 6.92
CA LEU A 89 -8.27 -5.11 6.18
C LEU A 89 -8.62 -6.39 5.39
N MET A 90 -7.63 -7.17 4.95
CA MET A 90 -7.85 -8.44 4.23
C MET A 90 -8.52 -9.50 5.09
N GLU A 91 -8.33 -9.44 6.41
CA GLU A 91 -8.99 -10.33 7.37
C GLU A 91 -10.48 -9.97 7.57
N LYS A 92 -10.94 -8.82 7.05
CA LYS A 92 -12.33 -8.39 7.13
C LYS A 92 -13.13 -8.83 5.89
N PRO A 93 -14.39 -9.27 6.05
CA PRO A 93 -15.28 -9.52 4.92
C PRO A 93 -15.39 -8.27 4.04
N SER A 94 -14.96 -8.37 2.78
CA SER A 94 -15.08 -7.28 1.81
C SER A 94 -15.25 -7.85 0.40
N GLY A 95 -15.79 -7.03 -0.51
CA GLY A 95 -15.88 -7.37 -1.94
C GLY A 95 -14.53 -7.36 -2.68
N GLY A 96 -13.41 -7.31 -1.96
CA GLY A 96 -12.04 -7.14 -2.46
C GLY A 96 -11.43 -5.80 -2.06
N ILE A 97 -10.09 -5.70 -2.13
CA ILE A 97 -9.34 -4.51 -1.75
C ILE A 97 -8.68 -3.87 -2.98
N CYS A 98 -8.78 -2.55 -3.08
CA CYS A 98 -8.00 -1.78 -4.02
C CYS A 98 -7.09 -0.79 -3.28
N VAL A 99 -5.78 -0.93 -3.44
CA VAL A 99 -4.81 0.01 -2.87
C VAL A 99 -4.45 1.05 -3.91
N ILE A 100 -4.49 2.31 -3.51
CA ILE A 100 -4.14 3.47 -4.32
C ILE A 100 -2.86 4.07 -3.74
N GLU A 101 -1.78 4.03 -4.51
CA GLU A 101 -0.46 4.52 -4.12
C GLU A 101 0.09 5.45 -5.21
N PRO A 102 -0.04 6.78 -5.08
CA PRO A 102 0.49 7.73 -6.05
C PRO A 102 1.99 7.59 -6.31
N SER A 103 2.78 7.10 -5.34
CA SER A 103 4.23 7.00 -5.48
C SER A 103 4.67 5.61 -5.98
N LEU A 104 5.02 5.54 -7.27
CA LEU A 104 5.66 4.35 -7.84
C LEU A 104 7.00 4.00 -7.14
N PRO A 105 7.84 4.98 -6.75
CA PRO A 105 8.99 4.70 -5.90
C PRO A 105 8.69 4.03 -4.56
N LEU A 106 7.64 4.48 -3.85
CA LEU A 106 7.26 3.88 -2.58
C LEU A 106 6.75 2.45 -2.78
N PHE A 107 5.99 2.22 -3.85
CA PHE A 107 5.57 0.88 -4.24
C PHE A 107 6.77 -0.03 -4.57
N ARG A 108 7.80 0.48 -5.25
CA ARG A 108 9.03 -0.28 -5.45
C ARG A 108 9.71 -0.64 -4.13
N ALA A 109 9.84 0.33 -3.22
CA ALA A 109 10.43 0.11 -1.90
C ALA A 109 9.69 -0.99 -1.12
N PHE A 110 8.35 -1.01 -1.21
CA PHE A 110 7.50 -2.05 -0.66
C PHE A 110 7.85 -3.43 -1.25
N LEU A 111 7.97 -3.54 -2.58
CA LEU A 111 8.35 -4.81 -3.23
C LEU A 111 9.77 -5.28 -2.86
N GLU A 112 10.66 -4.39 -2.42
CA GLU A 112 12.01 -4.76 -1.98
C GLU A 112 12.04 -5.29 -0.53
N HIS A 113 11.06 -4.94 0.30
CA HIS A 113 11.12 -5.17 1.76
C HIS A 113 9.95 -5.99 2.31
N VAL A 114 8.86 -6.14 1.56
CA VAL A 114 7.65 -6.83 2.01
C VAL A 114 7.27 -7.91 1.02
N ASP A 115 6.98 -9.10 1.51
CA ASP A 115 6.48 -10.21 0.70
C ASP A 115 5.10 -9.86 0.11
N LEU A 116 5.01 -9.92 -1.22
CA LEU A 116 3.80 -9.59 -1.98
C LEU A 116 2.79 -10.74 -1.99
N GLU A 117 3.24 -11.99 -1.83
CA GLU A 117 2.40 -13.19 -1.94
C GLU A 117 1.10 -13.08 -1.11
N PRO A 118 1.14 -12.65 0.16
CA PRO A 118 -0.07 -12.55 0.98
C PRO A 118 -1.11 -11.56 0.46
N PHE A 119 -0.73 -10.59 -0.38
CA PHE A 119 -1.64 -9.58 -0.91
C PHE A 119 -2.42 -10.05 -2.13
N LEU A 120 -1.93 -11.07 -2.85
CA LEU A 120 -2.47 -11.52 -4.12
C LEU A 120 -3.25 -12.84 -3.96
N PRO A 121 -4.34 -13.05 -4.74
CA PRO A 121 -4.98 -12.12 -5.70
C PRO A 121 -5.97 -11.14 -5.06
N ALA A 122 -6.11 -11.15 -3.73
CA ALA A 122 -7.17 -10.44 -3.02
C ALA A 122 -7.10 -8.90 -3.15
N THR A 123 -5.90 -8.37 -3.44
CA THR A 123 -5.63 -6.95 -3.57
C THR A 123 -5.30 -6.55 -5.00
N ARG A 124 -5.89 -5.46 -5.48
CA ARG A 124 -5.48 -4.76 -6.70
C ARG A 124 -4.72 -3.48 -6.35
N PHE A 125 -3.61 -3.21 -7.02
CA PHE A 125 -2.81 -2.01 -6.82
C PHE A 125 -2.98 -1.03 -7.98
N TRP A 126 -3.28 0.23 -7.66
CA TRP A 126 -3.26 1.35 -8.60
C TRP A 126 -2.17 2.32 -8.20
N VAL A 127 -1.11 2.34 -9.01
CA VAL A 127 0.15 2.99 -8.64
C VAL A 127 0.57 4.02 -9.67
N GLY A 128 1.02 5.19 -9.21
CA GLY A 128 1.55 6.24 -10.08
C GLY A 128 0.49 7.11 -10.76
N GLU A 129 -0.75 7.11 -10.25
CA GLU A 129 -1.79 8.04 -10.69
C GLU A 129 -2.31 8.84 -9.49
N PRO A 130 -2.52 10.16 -9.61
CA PRO A 130 -3.13 10.95 -8.55
C PRO A 130 -4.54 10.47 -8.19
N VAL A 131 -4.88 10.56 -6.91
CA VAL A 131 -6.17 10.12 -6.37
C VAL A 131 -7.37 10.73 -7.11
N PRO A 132 -7.44 12.05 -7.39
CA PRO A 132 -8.59 12.64 -8.10
C PRO A 132 -8.84 12.01 -9.48
N LYS A 133 -7.76 11.68 -10.21
CA LYS A 133 -7.85 11.07 -11.54
C LYS A 133 -8.38 9.64 -11.47
N LEU A 134 -8.00 8.89 -10.45
CA LEU A 134 -8.52 7.55 -10.20
C LEU A 134 -10.00 7.59 -9.80
N LEU A 135 -10.37 8.52 -8.92
CA LEU A 135 -11.75 8.71 -8.48
C LEU A 135 -12.68 9.17 -9.61
N ALA A 136 -12.20 9.96 -10.56
CA ALA A 136 -12.99 10.37 -11.73
C ALA A 136 -13.33 9.21 -12.68
N ARG A 137 -12.52 8.14 -12.70
CA ARG A 137 -12.71 6.98 -13.59
C ARG A 137 -13.49 5.85 -12.93
N GLN A 138 -13.49 5.81 -11.60
CA GLN A 138 -14.13 4.78 -10.79
C GLN A 138 -15.43 5.35 -10.19
N ARG A 139 -16.32 4.49 -9.68
CA ARG A 139 -17.51 4.93 -8.92
C ARG A 139 -17.25 4.78 -7.41
N PRO A 140 -16.44 5.64 -6.78
CA PRO A 140 -16.01 5.47 -5.39
C PRO A 140 -17.15 5.56 -4.37
N SER A 141 -18.31 6.13 -4.75
CA SER A 141 -19.51 6.17 -3.90
C SER A 141 -20.05 4.79 -3.50
N GLU A 142 -19.61 3.74 -4.19
CA GLU A 142 -19.98 2.35 -3.92
C GLU A 142 -18.94 1.60 -3.07
N TRP A 143 -17.87 2.25 -2.61
CA TRP A 143 -16.76 1.60 -1.90
C TRP A 143 -16.65 2.07 -0.45
N ASN A 144 -16.10 1.20 0.39
CA ASN A 144 -15.57 1.60 1.68
C ASN A 144 -14.26 2.37 1.43
N LEU A 145 -14.06 3.50 2.11
CA LEU A 145 -12.87 4.34 1.94
C LEU A 145 -12.02 4.32 3.20
N PHE A 146 -10.85 3.69 3.12
CA PHE A 146 -9.85 3.71 4.18
C PHE A 146 -8.71 4.65 3.79
N VAL A 147 -8.43 5.64 4.63
CA VAL A 147 -7.32 6.58 4.41
C VAL A 147 -6.18 6.25 5.36
N HIS A 148 -5.02 5.90 4.81
CA HIS A 148 -3.81 5.74 5.60
C HIS A 148 -3.25 7.12 5.96
N LYS A 149 -3.58 7.58 7.18
CA LYS A 149 -3.25 8.93 7.65
C LYS A 149 -1.78 9.34 7.48
N PRO A 150 -0.78 8.47 7.76
CA PRO A 150 0.62 8.83 7.54
C PRO A 150 0.96 9.09 6.07
N SER A 151 0.41 8.30 5.14
CA SER A 151 0.62 8.51 3.69
C SER A 151 0.00 9.81 3.20
N ALA A 152 -1.19 10.13 3.70
CA ALA A 152 -1.90 11.38 3.42
C ALA A 152 -1.15 12.65 3.85
N GLN A 153 -0.14 12.55 4.72
CA GLN A 153 0.65 13.69 5.19
C GLN A 153 1.89 13.99 4.33
N ILE A 154 2.25 13.11 3.39
CA ILE A 154 3.51 13.22 2.63
C ILE A 154 3.36 14.15 1.42
N SER A 155 2.19 14.15 0.77
CA SER A 155 1.95 14.86 -0.49
C SER A 155 0.46 15.12 -0.70
N ASP A 156 0.14 16.25 -1.34
CA ASP A 156 -1.22 16.57 -1.78
C ASP A 156 -1.73 15.60 -2.86
N GLU A 157 -0.84 14.84 -3.52
CA GLU A 157 -1.21 13.82 -4.53
C GLU A 157 -2.06 12.67 -3.96
N TYR A 158 -2.08 12.51 -2.63
CA TYR A 158 -2.94 11.57 -1.93
C TYR A 158 -4.38 12.09 -1.73
N PHE A 159 -4.70 13.32 -2.17
CA PHE A 159 -6.04 13.93 -2.11
C PHE A 159 -6.52 14.54 -3.44
#